data_AF-A0A1F3VAI0-F1
#
_entry.id   AF-A0A1F3VAI0-F1
#
_cell.length_a   1.000
_cell.length_b   1.000
_cell.length_c   1.000
_cell.angle_alpha   90.00
_cell.angle_beta   90.00
_cell.angle_gamma   90.00
#
_symmetry.space_group_name_H-M   'P 1'
#
loop_
_entity.id
_entity.type
_entity.pdbx_description
1 polymer ?
#
loop_
_entity_poly.entity_id
_entity_poly.type
_entity_poly.pdbx_seq_one_letter_code
_entity_poly.pdbx_strand_id
1 'polypeptide(L)'
;MKIVITLLFSAFLLTLISCNPPRDRRVAFSGGSTENTNPFTDGINDTTLIESTPTPVPSETSTSTTGTIPTDIPSTCTFSTDGNSGYKSYNAHVGKFTLCQSTTDAKKLYIQVQTPITANRLCLIPTYGNQSGSFYIGEPRCLFIYNAKTIYSLSLNINRINYTNITPNSVMMMKDEAHNYGPPFGYPYQSLLSPDAYLFCSNWMATHYGDTSYCQAFNAVGAFVFYTFY
;
A
#
# COMPACT_ATOMS: atom_id res chain seq x y z
N MET A 1 -63.25 22.04 2.13
CA MET A 1 -62.48 20.95 1.51
C MET A 1 -61.09 21.34 1.00
N LYS A 2 -60.85 22.56 0.47
CA LYS A 2 -59.51 22.95 -0.04
C LYS A 2 -58.39 22.98 1.01
N ILE A 3 -58.69 23.34 2.27
CA ILE A 3 -57.67 23.49 3.34
C ILE A 3 -57.09 22.15 3.82
N VAL A 4 -57.87 21.06 3.76
CA VAL A 4 -57.44 19.74 4.23
C VAL A 4 -56.45 19.09 3.25
N ILE A 5 -56.59 19.37 1.95
CA ILE A 5 -55.70 18.85 0.90
C ILE A 5 -54.32 19.53 0.98
N THR A 6 -54.25 20.82 1.32
CA THR A 6 -52.98 21.55 1.43
C THR A 6 -52.14 21.10 2.63
N LEU A 7 -52.77 20.75 3.75
CA LEU A 7 -52.07 20.25 4.96
C LEU A 7 -51.52 18.83 4.76
N LEU A 8 -52.23 17.97 4.02
CA LEU A 8 -51.76 16.64 3.65
C LEU A 8 -50.55 16.68 2.70
N PHE A 9 -50.49 17.67 1.80
CA PHE A 9 -49.35 17.83 0.89
C PHE A 9 -48.09 18.37 1.60
N SER A 10 -48.24 19.28 2.57
CA SER A 10 -47.10 19.79 3.35
C SER A 10 -46.52 18.76 4.33
N ALA A 11 -47.32 17.83 4.85
CA ALA A 11 -46.82 16.76 5.72
C ALA A 11 -45.99 15.71 4.94
N PHE A 12 -46.24 15.53 3.65
CA PHE A 12 -45.50 14.57 2.80
C PHE A 12 -44.13 15.10 2.34
N LEU A 13 -43.93 16.42 2.35
CA LEU A 13 -42.64 17.04 1.97
C LEU A 13 -41.58 17.00 3.09
N LEU A 14 -41.98 16.74 4.34
CA LEU A 14 -41.06 16.67 5.49
C LEU A 14 -40.48 15.27 5.73
N THR A 15 -40.97 14.23 5.05
CA THR A 15 -40.43 12.86 5.16
C THR A 15 -39.28 12.58 4.19
N LEU A 16 -38.98 13.50 3.27
CA LEU A 16 -37.85 13.37 2.34
C LEU A 16 -36.52 13.89 2.91
N ILE A 17 -36.49 14.35 4.17
CA ILE A 17 -35.27 14.82 4.86
C ILE A 17 -34.74 13.77 5.86
N SER A 18 -35.14 12.49 5.74
CA SER A 18 -34.60 11.44 6.62
C SER A 18 -33.25 10.92 6.11
N CYS A 19 -32.23 11.14 6.93
CA CYS A 19 -31.02 10.33 7.08
C CYS A 19 -30.18 10.10 5.81
N ASN A 20 -29.20 10.98 5.58
CA ASN A 20 -27.89 10.48 5.15
C ASN A 20 -27.22 9.95 6.44
N PRO A 21 -27.21 8.63 6.72
CA PRO A 21 -26.32 8.12 7.76
C PRO A 21 -24.89 8.57 7.45
N PRO A 22 -23.99 8.73 8.44
CA PRO A 22 -22.57 8.87 8.15
C PRO A 22 -22.18 7.72 7.23
N ARG A 23 -21.96 8.02 5.94
CA ARG A 23 -21.65 7.00 4.95
C ARG A 23 -20.31 6.42 5.36
N ASP A 24 -20.36 5.17 5.78
CA ASP A 24 -19.20 4.34 6.05
C ASP A 24 -18.19 4.53 4.92
N ARG A 25 -16.97 4.92 5.27
CA ARG A 25 -15.86 5.02 4.31
C ARG A 25 -15.64 3.63 3.73
N ARG A 26 -16.16 3.39 2.53
CA ARG A 26 -15.93 2.14 1.81
C ARG A 26 -14.42 1.99 1.57
N VAL A 27 -13.93 0.81 1.92
CA VAL A 27 -12.52 0.42 1.98
C VAL A 27 -11.91 0.17 0.60
N ALA A 28 -10.58 0.32 0.50
CA ALA A 28 -9.84 0.14 -0.75
C ALA A 28 -9.53 -1.34 -1.06
N PHE A 29 -9.51 -2.21 -0.06
CA PHE A 29 -9.08 -3.61 -0.22
C PHE A 29 -9.89 -4.51 0.73
N SER A 30 -10.75 -5.35 0.16
CA SER A 30 -11.32 -6.50 0.88
C SER A 30 -10.34 -7.66 0.81
N GLY A 31 -9.91 -8.17 1.96
CA GLY A 31 -8.92 -9.24 2.06
C GLY A 31 -9.34 -10.50 1.29
N GLY A 32 -8.66 -10.73 0.16
CA GLY A 32 -8.72 -11.97 -0.60
C GLY A 32 -7.37 -12.18 -1.24
N SER A 33 -6.56 -13.06 -0.65
CA SER A 33 -5.32 -13.56 -1.26
C SER A 33 -5.67 -14.22 -2.59
N THR A 34 -5.44 -13.52 -3.70
CA THR A 34 -5.67 -14.08 -5.04
C THR A 34 -4.35 -14.08 -5.79
N GLU A 35 -3.73 -15.26 -5.84
CA GLU A 35 -2.63 -15.57 -6.75
C GLU A 35 -3.19 -15.50 -8.18
N ASN A 36 -2.92 -14.42 -8.91
CA ASN A 36 -3.22 -14.36 -10.34
C ASN A 36 -1.93 -14.48 -11.13
N THR A 37 -1.72 -15.67 -11.70
CA THR A 37 -0.82 -15.92 -12.82
C THR A 37 -1.61 -15.65 -14.11
N ASN A 38 -1.13 -14.76 -14.99
CA ASN A 38 -1.25 -14.94 -16.44
C ASN A 38 -0.40 -13.95 -17.26
N PRO A 39 0.03 -14.34 -18.47
CA PRO A 39 1.18 -13.77 -19.16
C PRO A 39 0.82 -12.71 -20.20
N PHE A 40 1.79 -11.81 -20.41
CA PHE A 40 1.82 -10.69 -21.34
C PHE A 40 1.96 -11.11 -22.82
N THR A 41 1.54 -10.23 -23.72
CA THR A 41 2.07 -10.12 -25.09
C THR A 41 2.42 -8.66 -25.39
N ASP A 42 3.65 -8.46 -25.87
CA ASP A 42 4.36 -7.21 -26.16
C ASP A 42 3.81 -6.39 -27.34
N GLY A 43 4.08 -5.08 -27.29
CA GLY A 43 3.96 -4.15 -28.42
C GLY A 43 4.83 -2.90 -28.22
N ILE A 44 5.93 -2.82 -28.96
CA ILE A 44 7.02 -1.83 -28.93
C ILE A 44 6.73 -0.62 -29.85
N ASN A 45 7.22 0.58 -29.46
CA ASN A 45 7.73 1.75 -30.23
C ASN A 45 7.28 3.07 -29.57
N ASP A 46 7.97 4.20 -29.53
CA ASP A 46 9.36 4.65 -29.76
C ASP A 46 9.43 6.14 -29.28
N THR A 47 10.55 6.56 -28.68
CA THR A 47 11.11 7.94 -28.50
C THR A 47 10.26 9.14 -28.01
N THR A 48 10.65 9.76 -26.88
CA THR A 48 11.52 10.97 -26.81
C THR A 48 11.68 11.48 -25.37
N LEU A 49 12.92 11.90 -25.05
CA LEU A 49 13.42 12.31 -23.73
C LEU A 49 12.97 13.73 -23.35
N ILE A 50 12.51 13.93 -22.11
CA ILE A 50 12.66 15.21 -21.41
C ILE A 50 13.14 14.93 -19.97
N GLU A 51 14.38 15.34 -19.75
CA GLU A 51 15.13 15.32 -18.51
C GLU A 51 14.49 16.25 -17.47
N SER A 52 14.22 15.75 -16.27
CA SER A 52 13.85 16.56 -15.11
C SER A 52 14.65 16.05 -13.91
N THR A 53 15.63 16.86 -13.53
CA THR A 53 16.60 16.63 -12.47
C THR A 53 15.91 16.46 -11.11
N PRO A 54 16.06 15.33 -10.41
CA PRO A 54 15.56 15.19 -9.04
C PRO A 54 16.56 15.76 -8.03
N THR A 55 16.07 16.70 -7.21
CA THR A 55 16.73 17.26 -6.04
C THR A 55 16.94 16.17 -4.97
N PRO A 56 18.13 16.02 -4.36
CA PRO A 56 18.41 14.92 -3.44
C PRO A 56 17.68 15.13 -2.10
N VAL A 57 16.75 14.21 -1.79
CA VAL A 57 16.17 14.03 -0.45
C VAL A 57 17.16 13.18 0.38
N PRO A 58 17.41 13.49 1.66
CA PRO A 58 18.49 12.86 2.43
C PRO A 58 18.25 11.35 2.58
N SER A 59 19.24 10.56 2.17
CA SER A 59 19.29 9.12 2.44
C SER A 59 19.35 8.86 3.94
N GLU A 60 18.35 8.19 4.47
CA GLU A 60 18.43 7.61 5.81
C GLU A 60 19.31 6.36 5.79
N THR A 61 20.29 6.38 6.67
CA THR A 61 21.27 5.33 6.92
C THR A 61 20.59 4.01 7.28
N SER A 62 20.61 3.04 6.37
CA SER A 62 20.23 1.66 6.64
C SER A 62 21.37 0.99 7.43
N THR A 63 21.21 0.83 8.74
CA THR A 63 22.19 0.14 9.58
C THR A 63 22.14 -1.37 9.33
N SER A 64 23.13 -1.89 8.61
CA SER A 64 23.33 -3.33 8.38
C SER A 64 24.03 -3.96 9.58
N THR A 65 23.32 -4.67 10.46
CA THR A 65 23.93 -5.46 11.53
C THR A 65 24.17 -6.90 11.07
N THR A 66 25.39 -7.20 10.67
CA THR A 66 25.90 -8.59 10.61
C THR A 66 26.21 -9.07 12.02
N GLY A 67 25.48 -10.08 12.53
CA GLY A 67 25.99 -10.94 13.61
C GLY A 67 25.01 -11.47 14.66
N THR A 68 23.89 -10.80 14.92
CA THR A 68 22.91 -11.25 15.93
C THR A 68 21.52 -10.83 15.50
N ILE A 69 20.60 -11.79 15.37
CA ILE A 69 19.19 -11.52 15.10
C ILE A 69 18.64 -10.70 16.30
N PRO A 70 18.07 -9.50 16.07
CA PRO A 70 17.48 -8.70 17.14
C PRO A 70 16.47 -9.50 17.98
N THR A 71 16.53 -9.34 19.31
CA THR A 71 15.71 -10.12 20.27
C THR A 71 14.23 -9.72 20.27
N ASP A 72 13.89 -8.58 19.68
CA ASP A 72 12.52 -8.09 19.51
C ASP A 72 11.85 -8.60 18.24
N ILE A 73 12.47 -9.51 17.50
CA ILE A 73 11.83 -10.22 16.39
C ILE A 73 10.92 -11.33 16.95
N PRO A 74 9.68 -11.46 16.46
CA PRO A 74 8.79 -12.56 16.85
C PRO A 74 9.43 -13.92 16.58
N SER A 75 9.29 -14.88 17.50
CA SER A 75 9.83 -16.25 17.31
C SER A 75 9.24 -16.97 16.09
N THR A 76 8.07 -16.54 15.61
CA THR A 76 7.40 -17.05 14.39
C THR A 76 8.04 -16.52 13.09
N CYS A 77 9.07 -15.69 13.19
CA CYS A 77 9.79 -15.14 12.06
C CYS A 77 11.09 -15.89 11.81
N THR A 78 11.15 -16.57 10.67
CA THR A 78 12.34 -17.30 10.22
C THR A 78 13.02 -16.54 9.09
N PHE A 79 14.29 -16.21 9.30
CA PHE A 79 15.15 -15.55 8.32
C PHE A 79 16.08 -16.57 7.67
N SER A 80 16.36 -16.37 6.39
CA SER A 80 17.30 -17.18 5.63
C SER A 80 18.72 -16.96 6.13
N THR A 81 19.42 -18.04 6.47
CA THR A 81 20.84 -18.00 6.86
C THR A 81 21.77 -18.21 5.65
N ASP A 82 21.27 -18.85 4.60
CA ASP A 82 22.03 -19.18 3.38
C ASP A 82 21.80 -18.19 2.23
N GLY A 83 20.76 -17.35 2.31
CA GLY A 83 20.33 -16.43 1.25
C GLY A 83 19.53 -17.10 0.12
N ASN A 84 19.18 -18.39 0.26
CA ASN A 84 18.55 -19.20 -0.79
C ASN A 84 17.25 -19.86 -0.34
N SER A 85 17.15 -20.27 0.92
CA SER A 85 16.02 -21.02 1.49
C SER A 85 15.59 -20.45 2.85
N GLY A 86 14.45 -20.89 3.38
CA GLY A 86 13.99 -20.48 4.72
C GLY A 86 13.24 -19.14 4.79
N TYR A 87 12.86 -18.57 3.66
CA TYR A 87 11.96 -17.40 3.60
C TYR A 87 10.52 -17.80 3.92
N LYS A 88 9.81 -16.97 4.71
CA LYS A 88 8.46 -17.27 5.21
C LYS A 88 7.36 -17.09 4.17
N SER A 89 7.55 -16.16 3.23
CA SER A 89 6.51 -15.72 2.31
C SER A 89 7.02 -15.68 0.86
N TYR A 90 6.07 -15.71 -0.09
CA TYR A 90 6.33 -15.53 -1.51
C TYR A 90 5.26 -14.64 -2.12
N ASN A 91 5.67 -13.78 -3.05
CA ASN A 91 4.77 -13.04 -3.93
C ASN A 91 5.47 -12.83 -5.29
N ALA A 92 4.71 -12.83 -6.39
CA ALA A 92 5.27 -12.68 -7.74
C ALA A 92 6.04 -11.36 -7.95
N HIS A 93 5.63 -10.27 -7.31
CA HIS A 93 6.26 -8.95 -7.44
C HIS A 93 7.61 -8.86 -6.70
N VAL A 94 7.66 -9.35 -5.46
CA VAL A 94 8.83 -9.20 -4.58
C VAL A 94 9.72 -10.45 -4.54
N GLY A 95 9.21 -11.61 -4.96
CA GLY A 95 9.86 -12.91 -4.85
C GLY A 95 9.66 -13.54 -3.46
N LYS A 96 10.61 -14.36 -3.02
CA LYS A 96 10.61 -14.93 -1.67
C LYS A 96 11.12 -13.90 -0.66
N PHE A 97 10.42 -13.73 0.44
CA PHE A 97 10.78 -12.78 1.49
C PHE A 97 10.34 -13.24 2.88
N THR A 98 10.94 -12.66 3.90
CA THR A 98 10.46 -12.69 5.29
C THR A 98 10.25 -11.25 5.72
N LEU A 99 9.06 -10.93 6.22
CA LEU A 99 8.71 -9.61 6.74
C LEU A 99 8.05 -9.75 8.11
N CYS A 100 8.56 -9.01 9.09
CA CYS A 100 8.21 -9.16 10.49
C CYS A 100 8.09 -7.81 11.17
N GLN A 101 7.07 -7.67 12.02
CA GLN A 101 6.91 -6.54 12.91
C GLN A 101 7.58 -6.84 14.25
N SER A 102 8.28 -5.87 14.82
CA SER A 102 8.89 -6.00 16.15
C SER A 102 7.82 -6.26 17.21
N THR A 103 8.15 -7.09 18.19
CA THR A 103 7.29 -7.41 19.34
C THR A 103 7.24 -6.28 20.38
N THR A 104 8.19 -5.34 20.32
CA THR A 104 8.30 -4.23 21.28
C THR A 104 7.95 -2.88 20.68
N ASP A 105 8.07 -2.73 19.35
CA ASP A 105 7.68 -1.51 18.63
C ASP A 105 6.93 -1.84 17.33
N ALA A 106 5.62 -1.62 17.33
CA ALA A 106 4.79 -1.87 16.15
C ALA A 106 5.19 -1.04 14.91
N LYS A 107 5.94 0.06 15.06
CA LYS A 107 6.45 0.84 13.92
C LYS A 107 7.69 0.21 13.31
N LYS A 108 8.41 -0.66 14.02
CA LYS A 108 9.67 -1.23 13.56
C LYS A 108 9.43 -2.53 12.82
N LEU A 109 9.95 -2.62 11.60
CA LEU A 109 9.85 -3.80 10.75
C LEU A 109 11.24 -4.36 10.43
N TYR A 110 11.27 -5.66 10.20
CA TYR A 110 12.42 -6.42 9.73
C TYR A 110 12.07 -7.12 8.44
N ILE A 111 12.92 -6.97 7.42
CA ILE A 111 12.70 -7.56 6.12
C ILE A 111 13.97 -8.18 5.55
N GLN A 112 13.80 -9.33 4.91
CA GLN A 112 14.83 -10.00 4.13
C GLN A 112 14.18 -10.51 2.85
N VAL A 113 14.81 -10.28 1.71
CA VAL A 113 14.30 -10.71 0.39
C VAL A 113 15.36 -11.54 -0.29
N GLN A 114 14.95 -12.61 -0.96
CA GLN A 114 15.88 -13.54 -1.64
C GLN A 114 16.58 -12.89 -2.82
N THR A 115 15.84 -12.14 -3.64
CA THR A 115 16.40 -11.46 -4.81
C THR A 115 16.70 -10.02 -4.43
N PRO A 116 17.97 -9.57 -4.48
CA PRO A 116 18.32 -8.18 -4.24
C PRO A 116 17.52 -7.22 -5.12
N ILE A 117 17.09 -6.11 -4.54
CA ILE A 117 16.38 -5.02 -5.21
C ILE A 117 17.35 -3.83 -5.24
N THR A 118 18.13 -3.75 -6.32
CA THR A 118 19.27 -2.84 -6.46
C THR A 118 19.00 -1.67 -7.42
N ALA A 119 18.13 -1.87 -8.42
CA ALA A 119 17.75 -0.82 -9.37
C ALA A 119 16.68 0.12 -8.79
N ASN A 120 15.79 -0.43 -7.96
CA ASN A 120 14.66 0.28 -7.35
C ASN A 120 14.76 0.17 -5.81
N ARG A 121 13.94 0.94 -5.09
CA ARG A 121 13.78 0.80 -3.65
C ARG A 121 12.59 -0.11 -3.34
N LEU A 122 12.61 -0.82 -2.22
CA LEU A 122 11.41 -1.46 -1.68
C LEU A 122 10.75 -0.51 -0.69
N CYS A 123 9.53 -0.07 -0.98
CA CYS A 123 8.74 0.81 -0.15
C CYS A 123 7.71 0.03 0.67
N LEU A 124 7.61 0.36 1.94
CA LEU A 124 6.58 -0.14 2.85
C LEU A 124 5.75 1.05 3.34
N ILE A 125 4.44 0.96 3.14
CA ILE A 125 3.47 1.98 3.52
C ILE A 125 2.67 1.42 4.69
N PRO A 126 2.67 2.08 5.86
CA PRO A 126 1.94 1.59 7.01
C PRO A 126 0.43 1.62 6.75
N THR A 127 -0.22 0.48 7.00
CA THR A 127 -1.67 0.35 6.88
C THR A 127 -2.28 -0.15 8.19
N TYR A 128 -3.56 0.14 8.34
CA TYR A 128 -4.41 -0.49 9.33
C TYR A 128 -5.53 -1.23 8.61
N GLY A 129 -5.70 -2.50 8.94
CA GLY A 129 -6.73 -3.38 8.41
C GLY A 129 -7.63 -3.94 9.50
N ASN A 130 -8.92 -4.08 9.20
CA ASN A 130 -9.87 -4.82 10.03
C ASN A 130 -10.79 -5.67 9.12
N GLN A 131 -11.83 -6.28 9.69
CA GLN A 131 -12.80 -7.07 8.92
C GLN A 131 -13.50 -6.26 7.82
N SER A 132 -13.58 -4.95 8.00
CA SER A 132 -14.20 -4.05 7.03
C SER A 132 -13.26 -3.63 5.91
N GLY A 133 -11.94 -3.91 5.98
CA GLY A 133 -10.93 -3.65 4.95
C GLY A 133 -9.71 -2.89 5.47
N SER A 134 -8.87 -2.34 4.57
CA SER A 134 -7.63 -1.65 4.95
C SER A 134 -7.49 -0.22 4.38
N PHE A 135 -6.72 0.60 5.09
CA PHE A 135 -6.35 1.96 4.70
C PHE A 135 -4.93 2.32 5.17
N TYR A 136 -4.26 3.20 4.44
CA TYR A 136 -2.95 3.69 4.84
C TYR A 136 -3.04 4.70 5.98
N ILE A 137 -2.04 4.71 6.86
CA ILE A 137 -2.00 5.57 8.06
C ILE A 137 -0.75 6.46 8.14
N GLY A 138 0.10 6.42 7.11
CA GLY A 138 1.24 7.31 7.01
C GLY A 138 2.02 7.15 5.71
N GLU A 139 3.14 7.86 5.62
CA GLU A 139 3.96 7.92 4.41
C GLU A 139 4.77 6.64 4.14
N PRO A 140 5.13 6.40 2.87
CA PRO A 140 6.02 5.31 2.48
C PRO A 140 7.41 5.45 3.09
N ARG A 141 7.99 4.33 3.49
CA ARG A 141 9.40 4.22 3.89
C ARG A 141 10.10 3.24 2.98
N CYS A 142 11.15 3.71 2.30
CA CYS A 142 11.77 2.98 1.21
C CYS A 142 13.25 2.68 1.50
N LEU A 143 13.71 1.49 1.17
CA LEU A 143 15.11 1.08 1.35
C LEU A 143 15.61 0.25 0.17
N PHE A 144 16.92 0.26 -0.04
CA PHE A 144 17.59 -0.62 -0.99
C PHE A 144 17.95 -1.95 -0.35
N ILE A 145 17.74 -3.05 -1.06
CA ILE A 145 18.03 -4.41 -0.59
C ILE A 145 19.16 -4.97 -1.44
N TYR A 146 20.39 -4.78 -0.99
CA TYR A 146 21.59 -5.16 -1.72
C TYR A 146 22.00 -6.63 -1.55
N ASN A 147 21.61 -7.27 -0.44
CA ASN A 147 22.11 -8.59 -0.08
C ASN A 147 21.01 -9.49 0.50
N ALA A 148 20.84 -10.67 -0.09
CA ALA A 148 19.86 -11.67 0.32
C ALA A 148 20.06 -12.22 1.75
N LYS A 149 21.29 -12.10 2.30
CA LYS A 149 21.68 -12.58 3.63
C LYS A 149 21.55 -11.52 4.72
N THR A 150 21.19 -10.29 4.37
CA THR A 150 21.07 -9.19 5.32
C THR A 150 19.62 -9.03 5.75
N ILE A 151 19.39 -8.96 7.06
CA ILE A 151 18.11 -8.54 7.63
C ILE A 151 18.13 -7.02 7.69
N TYR A 152 17.26 -6.37 6.93
CA TYR A 152 17.10 -4.93 6.92
C TYR A 152 16.04 -4.53 7.92
N SER A 153 16.24 -3.40 8.61
CA SER A 153 15.25 -2.81 9.51
C SER A 153 14.82 -1.43 9.04
N LEU A 154 13.54 -1.10 9.25
CA LEU A 154 13.01 0.24 9.00
C LEU A 154 11.96 0.59 10.06
N SER A 155 11.79 1.89 10.31
CA SER A 155 10.70 2.41 11.14
C SER A 155 9.65 3.07 10.27
N LEU A 156 8.40 2.63 10.43
CA LEU A 156 7.22 3.19 9.79
C LEU A 156 6.92 4.59 10.34
N ASN A 157 6.50 5.50 9.46
CA ASN A 157 6.05 6.82 9.87
C ASN A 157 4.51 6.89 9.84
N ILE A 158 3.89 7.24 10.96
CA ILE A 158 2.43 7.32 11.12
C ILE A 158 2.03 8.79 11.24
N ASN A 159 2.05 9.46 10.10
CA ASN A 159 1.88 10.91 10.00
C ASN A 159 0.64 11.33 9.21
N ARG A 160 -0.26 10.39 8.85
CA ARG A 160 -1.52 10.76 8.20
C ARG A 160 -2.43 11.46 9.21
N ILE A 161 -2.87 12.67 8.87
CA ILE A 161 -3.79 13.47 9.69
C ILE A 161 -5.01 12.63 10.08
N ASN A 162 -5.40 12.68 11.35
CA ASN A 162 -6.47 11.88 11.99
C ASN A 162 -6.15 10.38 12.23
N TYR A 163 -4.95 9.91 11.91
CA TYR A 163 -4.55 8.51 12.07
C TYR A 163 -3.26 8.31 12.86
N THR A 164 -2.66 9.38 13.41
CA THR A 164 -1.36 9.36 14.10
C THR A 164 -1.30 8.48 15.35
N ASN A 165 -2.45 8.16 15.93
CA ASN A 165 -2.57 7.34 17.15
C ASN A 165 -2.92 5.87 16.87
N ILE A 166 -2.98 5.47 15.59
CA ILE A 166 -3.29 4.09 15.21
C ILE A 166 -2.01 3.27 15.16
N THR A 167 -2.04 2.10 15.79
CA THR A 167 -0.99 1.09 15.68
C THR A 167 -1.12 0.34 14.36
N PRO A 168 -0.07 0.29 13.51
CA PRO A 168 -0.13 -0.44 12.24
C PRO A 168 -0.20 -1.93 12.54
N ASN A 169 -1.05 -2.64 11.81
CA ASN A 169 -1.15 -4.10 11.85
C ASN A 169 -0.90 -4.73 10.48
N SER A 170 -0.66 -3.91 9.47
CA SER A 170 -0.41 -4.32 8.10
C SER A 170 0.49 -3.31 7.41
N VAL A 171 1.03 -3.71 6.27
CA VAL A 171 1.70 -2.81 5.33
C VAL A 171 1.29 -3.11 3.91
N MET A 172 1.31 -2.07 3.09
CA MET A 172 1.40 -2.20 1.65
C MET A 172 2.86 -2.14 1.24
N MET A 173 3.37 -3.18 0.59
CA MET A 173 4.76 -3.30 0.16
C MET A 173 4.82 -3.31 -1.36
N MET A 174 5.72 -2.50 -1.95
CA MET A 174 5.88 -2.40 -3.40
C MET A 174 7.26 -1.89 -3.75
N LYS A 175 7.77 -2.24 -4.94
CA LYS A 175 8.96 -1.61 -5.49
C LYS A 175 8.61 -0.17 -5.89
N ASP A 176 9.56 0.73 -5.70
CA ASP A 176 9.53 2.10 -6.17
C ASP A 176 9.83 2.13 -7.68
N GLU A 177 8.87 1.59 -8.42
CA GLU A 177 8.96 1.33 -9.85
C GLU A 177 7.77 1.97 -10.56
N ALA A 178 8.04 2.52 -11.73
CA ALA A 178 7.05 3.20 -12.54
C ALA A 178 6.24 2.19 -13.37
N HIS A 179 4.91 2.30 -13.33
CA HIS A 179 4.01 1.50 -14.14
C HIS A 179 2.97 2.37 -14.85
N ASN A 180 2.40 1.82 -15.93
CA ASN A 180 1.26 2.41 -16.61
C ASN A 180 -0.04 1.84 -16.03
N TYR A 181 -0.78 2.67 -15.29
CA TYR A 181 -1.98 2.26 -14.58
C TYR A 181 -3.28 2.36 -15.38
N GLY A 182 -3.24 2.75 -16.67
CA GLY A 182 -4.44 2.92 -17.49
C GLY A 182 -5.42 4.00 -16.97
N PRO A 183 -6.58 4.18 -17.59
CA PRO A 183 -7.61 5.10 -17.10
C PRO A 183 -8.12 4.68 -15.71
N PRO A 184 -8.36 5.62 -14.77
CA PRO A 184 -8.34 7.08 -14.92
C PRO A 184 -7.02 7.78 -14.54
N PHE A 185 -5.93 7.05 -14.27
CA PHE A 185 -4.62 7.66 -13.93
C PHE A 185 -4.06 8.57 -15.00
N GLY A 186 -4.32 8.27 -16.27
CA GLY A 186 -3.93 9.19 -17.32
C GLY A 186 -4.26 8.69 -18.69
N TYR A 187 -5.07 9.47 -19.40
CA TYR A 187 -4.80 9.73 -20.80
C TYR A 187 -3.96 11.02 -20.88
N PRO A 188 -2.83 11.06 -21.61
CA PRO A 188 -2.15 9.95 -22.27
C PRO A 188 -1.04 9.43 -21.36
N TYR A 189 -1.27 8.30 -20.68
CA TYR A 189 -0.25 7.43 -20.08
C TYR A 189 0.86 8.13 -19.27
N GLN A 190 0.52 8.58 -18.07
CA GLN A 190 1.56 8.96 -17.10
C GLN A 190 2.02 7.70 -16.37
N SER A 191 3.26 7.29 -16.63
CA SER A 191 3.93 6.30 -15.77
C SER A 191 4.05 6.91 -14.38
N LEU A 192 3.45 6.26 -13.39
CA LEU A 192 3.50 6.69 -11.99
C LEU A 192 4.28 5.66 -11.19
N LEU A 193 5.01 6.11 -10.18
CA LEU A 193 5.64 5.22 -9.22
C LEU A 193 4.55 4.50 -8.42
N SER A 194 4.75 3.21 -8.15
CA SER A 194 3.77 2.40 -7.42
C SER A 194 3.31 3.03 -6.10
N PRO A 195 4.21 3.56 -5.24
CA PRO A 195 3.79 4.19 -3.99
C PRO A 195 2.87 5.38 -4.22
N ASP A 196 3.16 6.20 -5.23
CA ASP A 196 2.39 7.40 -5.55
C ASP A 196 1.02 7.04 -6.10
N ALA A 197 0.95 6.05 -6.98
CA ALA A 197 -0.32 5.55 -7.53
C ALA A 197 -1.23 5.01 -6.42
N TYR A 198 -0.69 4.24 -5.47
CA TYR A 198 -1.43 3.73 -4.32
C TYR A 198 -1.95 4.86 -3.41
N LEU A 199 -1.10 5.85 -3.09
CA LEU A 199 -1.51 6.97 -2.26
C LEU A 199 -2.56 7.83 -2.97
N PHE A 200 -2.39 8.05 -4.27
CA PHE A 200 -3.35 8.79 -5.08
C PHE A 200 -4.71 8.09 -5.06
N CYS A 201 -4.78 6.80 -5.38
CA CYS A 201 -6.05 6.10 -5.44
C CYS A 201 -6.74 6.05 -4.06
N SER A 202 -5.96 5.82 -3.00
CA SER A 202 -6.45 5.81 -1.62
C SER A 202 -7.01 7.17 -1.20
N ASN A 203 -6.39 8.27 -1.62
CA ASN A 203 -6.86 9.63 -1.37
C ASN A 203 -8.08 9.99 -2.22
N TRP A 204 -8.10 9.58 -3.48
CA TRP A 204 -9.23 9.78 -4.37
C TRP A 204 -10.49 9.15 -3.78
N MET A 205 -10.42 7.87 -3.44
CA MET A 205 -11.52 7.14 -2.83
C MET A 205 -12.00 7.80 -1.52
N ALA A 206 -11.08 8.31 -0.70
CA ALA A 206 -11.42 8.98 0.55
C ALA A 206 -12.09 10.34 0.36
N THR A 207 -11.80 11.04 -0.73
CA THR A 207 -12.30 12.40 -1.01
C THR A 207 -13.52 12.42 -1.93
N HIS A 208 -13.66 11.43 -2.82
CA HIS A 208 -14.70 11.37 -3.86
C HIS A 208 -15.73 10.28 -3.56
N TYR A 209 -16.35 10.34 -2.37
CA TYR A 209 -17.48 9.50 -1.98
C TYR A 209 -17.29 7.97 -2.17
N GLY A 210 -16.06 7.48 -2.03
CA GLY A 210 -15.76 6.06 -2.21
C GLY A 210 -15.64 5.63 -3.67
N ASP A 211 -15.39 6.55 -4.60
CA ASP A 211 -15.04 6.20 -5.97
C ASP A 211 -13.76 5.36 -5.99
N THR A 212 -13.89 4.12 -6.47
CA THR A 212 -12.82 3.12 -6.49
C THR A 212 -12.11 3.03 -7.84
N SER A 213 -12.48 3.85 -8.84
CA SER A 213 -11.97 3.78 -10.21
C SER A 213 -10.43 3.79 -10.29
N TYR A 214 -9.77 4.70 -9.59
CA TYR A 214 -8.31 4.73 -9.48
C TYR A 214 -7.75 3.51 -8.74
N CYS A 215 -8.42 3.02 -7.69
CA CYS A 215 -7.96 1.83 -6.96
C CYS A 215 -8.07 0.57 -7.83
N GLN A 216 -9.12 0.48 -8.66
CA GLN A 216 -9.30 -0.62 -9.62
C GLN A 216 -8.19 -0.62 -10.67
N ALA A 217 -7.86 0.56 -11.20
CA ALA A 217 -6.77 0.75 -12.15
C ALA A 217 -5.39 0.39 -11.53
N PHE A 218 -5.14 0.80 -10.29
CA PHE A 218 -3.97 0.39 -9.51
C PHE A 218 -3.91 -1.14 -9.33
N ASN A 219 -5.03 -1.74 -8.95
CA ASN A 219 -5.15 -3.16 -8.69
C ASN A 219 -4.95 -4.01 -9.95
N ALA A 220 -5.34 -3.52 -11.11
CA ALA A 220 -5.16 -4.21 -12.38
C ALA A 220 -3.69 -4.45 -12.73
N VAL A 221 -2.79 -3.55 -12.31
CA VAL A 221 -1.34 -3.72 -12.51
C VAL A 221 -0.75 -4.76 -11.54
N GLY A 222 -1.27 -4.84 -10.31
CA GLY A 222 -0.87 -5.87 -9.34
C GLY A 222 0.57 -5.75 -8.82
N ALA A 223 1.24 -4.61 -9.01
CA ALA A 223 2.62 -4.37 -8.59
C ALA A 223 2.75 -4.03 -7.09
N PHE A 224 2.12 -4.83 -6.22
CA PHE A 224 2.15 -4.64 -4.77
C PHE A 224 1.92 -5.95 -4.00
N VAL A 225 2.20 -5.90 -2.71
CA VAL A 225 1.97 -6.96 -1.73
C VAL A 225 1.30 -6.34 -0.52
N PHE A 226 0.08 -6.78 -0.21
CA PHE A 226 -0.55 -6.46 1.07
C PHE A 226 -0.14 -7.53 2.10
N TYR A 227 0.51 -7.13 3.18
CA TYR A 227 1.01 -8.03 4.22
C TYR A 227 0.44 -7.66 5.58
N THR A 228 -0.03 -8.64 6.34
CA THR A 228 -0.63 -8.44 7.66
C THR A 228 0.13 -9.19 8.75
N PHE A 229 0.29 -8.56 9.91
CA PHE A 229 1.00 -9.09 11.07
C PHE A 229 -0.03 -9.64 12.07
N TYR A 230 -0.49 -10.88 11.86
CA TYR A 230 -1.33 -11.61 12.82
C TYR A 230 -0.49 -12.54 13.69
#